data_AF-A0A953EP28-F1
#
_entry.id   AF-A0A953EP28-F1
#
_cell.length_a   1.000
_cell.length_b   1.000
_cell.length_c   1.000
_cell.angle_alpha   90.00
_cell.angle_beta   90.00
_cell.angle_gamma   90.00
#
_symmetry.space_group_name_H-M   'P 1'
#
loop_
_entity.id
_entity.type
_entity.pdbx_description
1 polymer ?
#
loop_
_entity_poly.entity_id
_entity_poly.type
_entity_poly.pdbx_seq_one_letter_code
_entity_poly.pdbx_strand_id
1 'polypeptide(L)'
;MRKREREKLKEGINSGAVTNQGFPMTVRPYESDVRKISELAKSTGETRAAIARKLIQKALSEHDSKLKQERLENKIDWIIRTERANQTDLRNLLSLFDGLSEETEKLSDNVKSLSDDSLNTTVLLREAYCMLNITVSSLNQIFTRLLEFLSPKQSERENSIDIGNAFLANLIEHSILDLNKCTSFHGLRNDPIADANLFVETKIKVLRERIAANAANTKFKEDGKS
;
A
#
# COMPACT_ATOMS: atom_id res chain seq x y z
N MET A 1 -31.41 -31.08 -28.24
CA MET A 1 -31.70 -32.45 -28.75
C MET A 1 -33.20 -32.62 -28.94
N ARG A 2 -33.64 -33.01 -30.14
CA ARG A 2 -35.07 -33.01 -30.53
C ARG A 2 -35.74 -34.32 -30.08
N LYS A 3 -37.01 -34.27 -29.66
CA LYS A 3 -37.79 -35.42 -29.14
C LYS A 3 -37.67 -36.70 -29.99
N ARG A 4 -37.55 -36.56 -31.32
CA ARG A 4 -37.38 -37.68 -32.27
C ARG A 4 -36.08 -38.47 -32.11
N GLU A 5 -34.99 -37.86 -31.63
CA GLU A 5 -33.72 -38.57 -31.39
C GLU A 5 -33.78 -39.41 -30.12
N ARG A 6 -34.54 -38.95 -29.11
CA ARG A 6 -34.77 -39.70 -27.85
C ARG A 6 -35.69 -40.91 -28.06
N GLU A 7 -36.66 -40.83 -28.96
CA GLU A 7 -37.54 -41.97 -29.28
C GLU A 7 -36.82 -43.05 -30.10
N LYS A 8 -35.97 -42.67 -31.08
CA LYS A 8 -35.11 -43.65 -31.78
C LYS A 8 -34.14 -44.38 -30.85
N LEU A 9 -33.61 -43.69 -29.84
CA LEU A 9 -32.77 -44.32 -28.82
C LEU A 9 -33.56 -45.22 -27.86
N LYS A 10 -34.85 -44.93 -27.60
CA LYS A 10 -35.72 -45.81 -26.80
C LYS A 10 -36.16 -47.05 -27.57
N GLU A 11 -36.43 -46.96 -28.87
CA GLU A 11 -36.77 -48.11 -29.71
C GLU A 11 -35.60 -49.09 -29.85
N GLY A 12 -34.36 -48.59 -29.91
CA GLY A 12 -33.16 -49.45 -29.96
C GLY A 12 -32.82 -50.18 -28.66
N ILE A 13 -33.38 -49.77 -27.51
CA ILE A 13 -33.11 -50.39 -26.20
C ILE A 13 -34.16 -51.44 -25.84
N ASN A 14 -35.37 -51.37 -26.40
CA ASN A 14 -36.47 -52.30 -26.09
C ASN A 14 -36.60 -53.50 -27.05
N SER A 15 -35.82 -53.56 -28.13
CA SER A 15 -35.75 -54.73 -28.99
C SER A 15 -34.81 -55.78 -28.40
N GLY A 16 -35.34 -56.60 -27.48
CA GLY A 16 -34.88 -57.96 -27.23
C GLY A 16 -33.51 -58.08 -26.55
N ALA A 17 -33.52 -58.66 -25.35
CA ALA A 17 -32.39 -59.44 -24.85
C ALA A 17 -32.17 -60.63 -25.80
N VAL A 18 -31.54 -60.37 -26.94
CA VAL A 18 -30.95 -61.41 -27.77
C VAL A 18 -29.71 -61.84 -27.02
N THR A 19 -29.70 -63.11 -26.61
CA THR A 19 -28.49 -63.86 -26.30
C THR A 19 -27.51 -63.68 -27.47
N ASN A 20 -26.67 -62.63 -27.39
CA ASN A 20 -25.70 -62.28 -28.42
C ASN A 20 -24.59 -63.33 -28.41
N GLN A 21 -24.86 -64.49 -29.03
CA GLN A 21 -23.82 -65.29 -29.61
C GLN A 21 -23.21 -64.44 -30.73
N GLY A 22 -21.99 -63.94 -30.48
CA GLY A 22 -21.30 -63.07 -31.42
C GLY A 22 -21.14 -63.69 -32.81
N PHE A 23 -21.01 -62.84 -33.83
CA PHE A 23 -20.81 -63.29 -35.21
C PHE A 23 -19.56 -64.16 -35.34
N PRO A 24 -19.62 -65.28 -36.08
CA PRO A 24 -18.44 -66.10 -36.32
C PRO A 24 -17.45 -65.32 -37.18
N MET A 25 -16.29 -65.02 -36.60
CA MET A 25 -15.19 -64.36 -37.30
C MET A 25 -14.15 -65.40 -37.71
N THR A 26 -13.89 -65.51 -39.01
CA THR A 26 -12.78 -66.30 -39.53
C THR A 26 -11.51 -65.46 -39.52
N VAL A 27 -10.59 -65.81 -38.62
CA VAL A 27 -9.24 -65.25 -38.58
C VAL A 27 -8.31 -66.21 -39.33
N ARG A 28 -7.30 -65.71 -40.05
CA ARG A 28 -6.25 -66.52 -40.67
C ARG A 28 -4.98 -66.46 -39.81
N PRO A 29 -4.86 -67.26 -38.74
CA PRO A 29 -3.72 -67.23 -37.84
C PRO A 29 -2.45 -67.80 -38.50
N TYR A 30 -1.29 -67.42 -37.97
CA TYR A 30 -0.03 -68.05 -38.31
C TYR A 30 -0.01 -69.50 -37.81
N GLU A 31 0.69 -70.38 -38.54
CA GLU A 31 0.71 -71.82 -38.27
C GLU A 31 1.30 -72.14 -36.88
N SER A 32 2.24 -71.32 -36.40
CA SER A 32 2.81 -71.39 -35.05
C SER A 32 1.76 -71.21 -33.95
N ASP A 33 0.79 -70.33 -34.17
CA ASP A 33 -0.20 -69.95 -33.16
C ASP A 33 -1.30 -71.01 -33.11
N VAL A 34 -1.65 -71.60 -34.26
CA VAL A 34 -2.56 -72.76 -34.33
C VAL A 34 -1.99 -73.94 -33.55
N ARG A 35 -0.69 -74.21 -33.69
CA ARG A 35 -0.01 -75.29 -32.95
C ARG A 35 -0.09 -75.04 -31.44
N LYS A 36 0.29 -73.85 -30.97
CA LYS A 36 0.25 -73.47 -29.55
C LYS A 36 -1.17 -73.48 -28.97
N ILE A 37 -2.17 -72.97 -29.68
CA ILE A 37 -3.57 -73.01 -29.24
C ILE A 37 -4.07 -74.46 -29.18
N SER A 38 -3.62 -75.32 -30.09
CA SER A 38 -3.99 -76.74 -30.08
C SER A 38 -3.33 -77.53 -28.94
N GLU A 39 -2.10 -77.17 -28.56
CA GLU A 39 -1.40 -77.73 -27.40
C GLU A 39 -2.09 -77.30 -26.10
N LEU A 40 -2.47 -76.03 -25.99
CA LEU A 40 -3.22 -75.51 -24.84
C LEU A 40 -4.63 -76.11 -24.75
N ALA A 41 -5.29 -76.36 -25.87
CA ALA A 41 -6.58 -77.07 -25.91
C ALA A 41 -6.47 -78.49 -25.39
N LYS A 42 -5.38 -79.19 -25.74
CA LYS A 42 -5.11 -80.55 -25.26
C LYS A 42 -4.79 -80.59 -23.77
N SER A 43 -4.06 -79.60 -23.24
CA SER A 43 -3.66 -79.58 -21.83
C SER A 43 -4.77 -79.12 -20.87
N THR A 44 -5.69 -78.28 -21.33
CA THR A 44 -6.79 -77.73 -20.51
C THR A 44 -8.13 -78.43 -20.71
N GLY A 45 -8.26 -79.28 -21.74
CA GLY A 45 -9.52 -79.95 -22.09
C GLY A 45 -10.56 -79.04 -22.75
N GLU A 46 -10.21 -77.78 -23.06
CA GLU A 46 -11.13 -76.80 -23.63
C GLU A 46 -11.10 -76.78 -25.18
N THR A 47 -12.18 -76.26 -25.79
CA THR A 47 -12.23 -76.09 -27.25
C THR A 47 -11.27 -74.97 -27.70
N ARG A 48 -10.63 -75.13 -28.87
CA ARG A 48 -9.71 -74.11 -29.44
C ARG A 48 -10.35 -72.71 -29.52
N ALA A 49 -11.66 -72.65 -29.80
CA ALA A 49 -12.42 -71.41 -29.85
C ALA A 49 -12.62 -70.77 -28.46
N ALA A 50 -12.78 -71.55 -27.39
CA ALA A 50 -12.85 -71.04 -26.02
C ALA A 50 -11.51 -70.42 -25.59
N ILE A 51 -10.40 -71.09 -25.91
CA ILE A 51 -9.04 -70.58 -25.61
C ILE A 51 -8.74 -69.32 -26.40
N ALA A 52 -9.05 -69.30 -27.71
CA ALA A 52 -8.89 -68.10 -28.52
C ALA A 52 -9.69 -66.91 -27.97
N ARG A 53 -10.94 -67.13 -27.54
CA ARG A 53 -11.75 -66.09 -26.89
C ARG A 53 -11.14 -65.60 -25.58
N LYS A 54 -10.66 -66.50 -24.72
CA LYS A 54 -9.99 -66.13 -23.46
C LYS A 54 -8.70 -65.33 -23.70
N LEU A 55 -7.90 -65.70 -24.70
CA LEU A 55 -6.68 -64.97 -25.07
C LEU A 55 -6.99 -63.57 -25.62
N ILE A 56 -8.00 -63.45 -26.49
CA ILE A 56 -8.45 -62.15 -26.99
C ILE A 56 -8.99 -61.29 -25.86
N GLN A 57 -9.82 -61.86 -24.98
CA GLN A 57 -10.36 -61.16 -23.82
C GLN A 57 -9.25 -60.69 -22.88
N LYS A 58 -8.23 -61.53 -22.65
CA LYS A 58 -7.05 -61.18 -21.86
C LYS A 58 -6.27 -60.03 -22.50
N ALA A 59 -5.98 -60.12 -23.80
CA ALA A 59 -5.28 -59.07 -24.53
C ALA A 59 -6.04 -57.73 -24.52
N LEU A 60 -7.37 -57.77 -24.68
CA LEU A 60 -8.23 -56.58 -24.57
C LEU A 60 -8.23 -56.01 -23.15
N SER A 61 -8.31 -56.85 -22.12
CA SER A 61 -8.27 -56.38 -20.72
C SER A 61 -6.93 -55.78 -20.32
N GLU A 62 -5.82 -56.35 -20.81
CA GLU A 62 -4.47 -55.83 -20.58
C GLU A 62 -4.30 -54.49 -21.31
N HIS A 63 -4.77 -54.38 -22.55
CA HIS A 63 -4.73 -53.13 -23.30
C HIS A 63 -5.58 -52.02 -22.65
N ASP A 64 -6.80 -52.34 -22.20
CA ASP A 64 -7.64 -51.40 -21.46
C ASP A 64 -7.04 -50.99 -20.12
N SER A 65 -6.37 -51.89 -19.41
CA SER A 65 -5.66 -51.55 -18.17
C SER A 65 -4.49 -50.59 -18.41
N LYS A 66 -3.70 -50.82 -19.48
CA LYS A 66 -2.58 -49.96 -19.86
C LYS A 66 -3.06 -48.57 -20.28
N LEU A 67 -4.10 -48.48 -21.11
CA LEU A 67 -4.67 -47.20 -21.51
C LEU A 67 -5.25 -46.41 -20.33
N LYS A 68 -5.90 -47.09 -19.37
CA LYS A 68 -6.40 -46.45 -18.15
C LYS A 68 -5.25 -45.96 -17.27
N GLN A 69 -4.20 -46.75 -17.13
CA GLN A 69 -3.00 -46.39 -16.38
C GLN A 69 -2.29 -45.18 -17.00
N GLU A 70 -2.02 -45.19 -18.31
CA GLU A 70 -1.41 -44.06 -19.01
C GLU A 70 -2.25 -42.77 -18.91
N ARG A 71 -3.59 -42.88 -18.99
CA ARG A 71 -4.47 -41.72 -18.77
C ARG A 71 -4.39 -41.19 -17.35
N LEU A 72 -4.28 -42.09 -16.36
CA LEU A 72 -4.17 -41.71 -14.96
C LEU A 72 -2.83 -41.01 -14.68
N GLU A 73 -1.74 -41.58 -15.20
CA GLU A 73 -0.38 -41.02 -15.12
C GLU A 73 -0.32 -39.63 -15.76
N ASN A 74 -0.85 -39.48 -16.98
CA ASN A 74 -0.93 -38.17 -17.65
C ASN A 74 -1.74 -37.14 -16.85
N LYS A 75 -2.84 -37.56 -16.20
CA LYS A 75 -3.65 -36.67 -15.37
C LYS A 75 -2.91 -36.26 -14.10
N ILE A 76 -2.20 -37.18 -13.46
CA ILE A 76 -1.37 -36.89 -12.28
C ILE A 76 -0.22 -35.95 -12.65
N ASP A 77 0.47 -36.20 -13.76
CA ASP A 77 1.53 -35.33 -14.26
C ASP A 77 1.01 -33.92 -14.56
N TRP A 78 -0.18 -33.82 -15.17
CA TRP A 78 -0.84 -32.54 -15.39
C TRP A 78 -1.12 -31.82 -14.06
N ILE A 79 -1.73 -32.49 -13.07
CA ILE A 79 -2.00 -31.92 -11.75
C ILE A 79 -0.70 -31.44 -11.08
N ILE A 80 0.36 -32.25 -11.11
CA ILE A 80 1.66 -31.90 -10.51
C ILE A 80 2.26 -30.67 -11.19
N ARG A 81 2.21 -30.58 -12.53
CA ARG A 81 2.72 -29.42 -13.26
C ARG A 81 1.92 -28.15 -12.95
N THR A 82 0.60 -28.26 -12.91
CA THR A 82 -0.27 -27.12 -12.57
C THR A 82 -0.05 -26.67 -11.13
N GLU A 83 0.06 -27.60 -10.18
CA GLU A 83 0.33 -27.27 -8.78
C GLU A 83 1.69 -26.60 -8.60
N ARG A 84 2.73 -27.07 -9.30
CA ARG A 84 4.05 -26.42 -9.29
C ARG A 84 4.00 -25.01 -9.89
N ALA A 85 3.28 -24.81 -10.99
CA ALA A 85 3.08 -23.50 -11.60
C ALA A 85 2.34 -22.54 -10.64
N ASN A 86 1.28 -23.02 -9.99
CA ASN A 86 0.55 -22.25 -8.98
C ASN A 86 1.45 -21.88 -7.79
N GLN A 87 2.30 -22.80 -7.32
CA GLN A 87 3.26 -22.52 -6.25
C GLN A 87 4.31 -21.48 -6.65
N THR A 88 4.79 -21.50 -7.90
CA THR A 88 5.69 -20.47 -8.39
C THR A 88 4.99 -19.11 -8.49
N ASP A 89 3.74 -19.08 -8.95
CA ASP A 89 2.96 -17.85 -9.04
C ASP A 89 2.66 -17.28 -7.65
N LEU A 90 2.30 -18.13 -6.67
CA LEU A 90 2.12 -17.72 -5.28
C LEU A 90 3.41 -17.15 -4.67
N ARG A 91 4.58 -17.76 -4.94
CA ARG A 91 5.87 -17.22 -4.48
C ARG A 91 6.18 -15.87 -5.11
N ASN A 92 5.91 -15.71 -6.41
CA ASN A 92 6.10 -14.44 -7.10
C ASN A 92 5.18 -13.36 -6.52
N LEU A 93 3.90 -13.69 -6.27
CA LEU A 93 2.95 -12.78 -5.63
C LEU A 93 3.37 -12.40 -4.20
N LEU A 94 3.87 -13.35 -3.41
CA LEU A 94 4.42 -13.06 -2.09
C LEU A 94 5.62 -12.12 -2.16
N SER A 95 6.55 -12.35 -3.09
CA SER A 95 7.70 -11.45 -3.25
C SER A 95 7.31 -10.04 -3.69
N LEU A 96 6.28 -9.91 -4.53
CA LEU A 96 5.72 -8.61 -4.91
C LEU A 96 5.03 -7.93 -3.73
N PHE A 97 4.31 -8.70 -2.91
CA PHE A 97 3.67 -8.19 -1.71
C PHE A 97 4.70 -7.70 -0.68
N ASP A 98 5.78 -8.45 -0.47
CA ASP A 98 6.88 -8.06 0.41
C ASP A 98 7.52 -6.74 -0.09
N GLY A 99 7.76 -6.63 -1.40
CA GLY A 99 8.27 -5.40 -2.01
C GLY A 99 7.33 -4.21 -1.85
N LEU A 100 6.03 -4.41 -2.07
CA LEU A 100 5.00 -3.38 -1.83
C LEU A 100 4.94 -2.99 -0.35
N SER A 101 5.06 -3.95 0.57
CA SER A 101 5.09 -3.68 2.00
C SER A 101 6.28 -2.79 2.37
N GLU A 102 7.48 -3.11 1.87
CA GLU A 102 8.67 -2.29 2.10
C GLU A 102 8.54 -0.88 1.51
N GLU A 103 7.97 -0.74 0.30
CA GLU A 103 7.70 0.56 -0.29
C GLU A 103 6.68 1.37 0.51
N THR A 104 5.63 0.73 1.03
CA THR A 104 4.64 1.41 1.87
C THR A 104 5.22 1.86 3.20
N GLU A 105 6.14 1.10 3.80
CA GLU A 105 6.86 1.49 5.01
C GLU A 105 7.74 2.71 4.76
N LYS A 106 8.54 2.69 3.68
CA LYS A 106 9.35 3.84 3.25
C LYS A 106 8.51 5.08 2.98
N LEU A 107 7.36 4.91 2.32
CA LEU A 107 6.44 6.01 2.06
C LEU A 107 5.85 6.57 3.36
N SER A 108 5.51 5.70 4.32
CA SER A 108 5.02 6.12 5.64
C SER A 108 6.05 6.97 6.38
N ASP A 109 7.31 6.55 6.39
CA ASP A 109 8.39 7.29 7.05
C ASP A 109 8.70 8.62 6.35
N ASN A 110 8.67 8.64 5.02
CA ASN A 110 8.78 9.88 4.24
C ASN A 110 7.64 10.85 4.56
N VAL A 111 6.40 10.36 4.69
CA VAL A 111 5.24 11.19 5.06
C VAL A 111 5.39 11.75 6.48
N LYS A 112 5.88 10.96 7.44
CA LYS A 112 6.17 11.47 8.79
C LYS A 112 7.24 12.57 8.75
N SER A 113 8.35 12.34 8.06
CA SER A 113 9.40 13.35 7.90
C SER A 113 8.88 14.64 7.27
N LEU A 114 8.05 14.52 6.22
CA LEU A 114 7.47 15.68 5.54
C LEU A 114 6.49 16.45 6.43
N SER A 115 5.75 15.73 7.27
CA SER A 115 4.86 16.33 8.28
C SER A 115 5.65 17.11 9.33
N ASP A 116 6.76 16.56 9.82
CA ASP A 116 7.63 17.23 10.78
C ASP A 116 8.30 18.48 10.16
N ASP A 117 8.77 18.37 8.91
CA ASP A 117 9.33 19.50 8.15
C ASP A 117 8.30 20.61 7.89
N SER A 118 7.04 20.24 7.63
CA SER A 118 5.93 21.19 7.48
C SER A 118 5.66 21.97 8.77
N LEU A 119 5.71 21.27 9.92
CA LEU A 119 5.56 21.90 11.23
C LEU A 119 6.73 22.87 11.51
N ASN A 120 7.96 22.46 11.22
CA ASN A 120 9.14 23.32 11.34
C ASN A 120 9.07 24.56 10.45
N THR A 121 8.58 24.41 9.22
CA THR A 121 8.38 25.53 8.29
C THR A 121 7.38 26.55 8.85
N THR A 122 6.32 26.07 9.50
CA THR A 122 5.31 26.92 10.15
C THR A 122 5.91 27.74 11.29
N VAL A 123 6.70 27.08 12.14
CA VAL A 123 7.42 27.74 13.25
C VAL A 123 8.37 28.80 12.70
N LEU A 124 9.19 28.45 11.70
CA LEU A 124 10.17 29.36 11.11
C LEU A 124 9.50 30.57 10.43
N LEU A 125 8.40 30.36 9.71
CA LEU A 125 7.65 31.45 9.09
C LEU A 125 7.11 32.42 10.14
N ARG A 126 6.56 31.88 11.24
CA ARG A 126 6.06 32.69 12.37
C ARG A 126 7.18 33.46 13.05
N GLU A 127 8.34 32.84 13.26
CA GLU A 127 9.51 33.50 13.85
C GLU A 127 10.07 34.61 12.94
N ALA A 128 10.25 34.32 11.65
CA ALA A 128 10.67 35.30 10.66
C ALA A 128 9.71 36.49 10.63
N TYR A 129 8.41 36.21 10.74
CA TYR A 129 7.37 37.23 10.80
C TYR A 129 7.46 38.11 12.05
N CYS A 130 7.63 37.51 13.23
CA CYS A 130 7.84 38.24 14.48
C CYS A 130 9.10 39.12 14.40
N MET A 131 10.20 38.60 13.86
CA MET A 131 11.46 39.33 13.69
C MET A 131 11.32 40.51 12.72
N LEU A 132 10.61 40.33 11.61
CA LEU A 132 10.28 41.42 10.68
C LEU A 132 9.51 42.53 11.39
N ASN A 133 8.49 42.20 12.17
CA ASN A 133 7.71 43.19 12.91
C ASN A 133 8.54 43.93 13.96
N ILE A 134 9.39 43.23 14.72
CA ILE A 134 10.32 43.87 15.68
C ILE A 134 11.26 44.83 14.95
N THR A 135 11.78 44.43 13.79
CA THR A 135 12.69 45.25 12.98
C THR A 135 12.02 46.52 12.49
N VAL A 136 10.80 46.43 11.95
CA VAL A 136 10.03 47.61 11.51
C VAL A 136 9.68 48.51 12.70
N SER A 137 9.29 47.94 13.83
CA SER A 137 9.04 48.71 15.06
C SER A 137 10.28 49.47 15.53
N SER A 138 11.44 48.83 15.47
CA SER A 138 12.72 49.42 15.87
C SER A 138 13.11 50.58 14.95
N LEU A 139 12.94 50.39 13.63
CA LEU A 139 13.16 51.44 12.64
C LEU A 139 12.22 52.63 12.86
N ASN A 140 10.94 52.38 13.14
CA ASN A 140 9.97 53.43 13.39
C ASN A 140 10.33 54.25 14.65
N GLN A 141 10.74 53.59 15.73
CA GLN A 141 11.25 54.29 16.93
C GLN A 141 12.47 55.16 16.64
N ILE A 142 13.42 54.66 15.83
CA ILE A 142 14.60 55.44 15.43
C ILE A 142 14.16 56.68 14.64
N PHE A 143 13.24 56.54 13.68
CA PHE A 143 12.74 57.67 12.90
C PHE A 143 11.98 58.69 13.74
N THR A 144 11.11 58.25 14.65
CA THR A 144 10.41 59.15 15.58
C THR A 144 11.40 59.93 16.44
N ARG A 145 12.44 59.27 16.98
CA ARG A 145 13.49 59.96 17.76
C ARG A 145 14.30 60.95 16.92
N LEU A 146 14.63 60.60 15.68
CA LEU A 146 15.30 61.53 14.76
C LEU A 146 14.44 62.76 14.48
N LEU A 147 13.13 62.59 14.25
CA LEU A 147 12.19 63.69 14.05
C LEU A 147 12.04 64.57 15.30
N GLU A 148 11.99 63.96 16.49
CA GLU A 148 11.99 64.70 17.76
C GLU A 148 13.25 65.57 17.93
N PHE A 149 14.43 65.02 17.61
CA PHE A 149 15.70 65.75 17.68
C PHE A 149 15.79 66.90 16.67
N LEU A 150 15.20 66.71 15.49
CA LEU A 150 15.20 67.71 14.42
C LEU A 150 14.11 68.78 14.59
N SER A 151 13.07 68.51 15.39
CA SER A 151 11.99 69.48 15.62
C SER A 151 12.35 70.52 16.68
N PRO A 152 12.26 71.83 16.36
CA PRO A 152 12.53 72.91 17.30
C PRO A 152 11.33 73.24 18.22
N LYS A 153 10.12 72.72 17.96
CA LYS A 153 8.90 73.03 18.74
C LYS A 153 8.35 71.81 19.48
N GLN A 154 8.00 72.00 20.75
CA GLN A 154 7.49 70.92 21.61
C GLN A 154 6.21 70.26 21.05
N SER A 155 5.29 71.03 20.47
CA SER A 155 4.04 70.51 19.89
C SER A 155 4.26 69.64 18.65
N GLU A 156 5.30 69.92 17.87
CA GLU A 156 5.67 69.13 16.69
C GLU A 156 6.32 67.79 17.10
N ARG A 157 7.01 67.77 18.26
CA ARG A 157 7.55 66.54 18.86
C ARG A 157 6.45 65.59 19.34
N GLU A 158 5.46 66.10 20.08
CA GLU A 158 4.33 65.31 20.58
C GLU A 158 3.51 64.71 19.42
N ASN A 159 3.19 65.53 18.41
CA ASN A 159 2.52 65.03 17.20
C ASN A 159 3.33 63.96 16.46
N SER A 160 4.67 64.08 16.42
CA SER A 160 5.52 63.07 15.78
C SER A 160 5.50 61.73 16.52
N ILE A 161 5.40 61.75 17.85
CA ILE A 161 5.27 60.55 18.68
C ILE A 161 3.92 59.87 18.41
N ASP A 162 2.84 60.64 18.39
CA ASP A 162 1.49 60.12 18.17
C ASP A 162 1.33 59.51 16.77
N ILE A 163 1.88 60.19 15.74
CA ILE A 163 1.89 59.66 14.36
C ILE A 163 2.72 58.37 14.28
N GLY A 164 3.88 58.32 14.93
CA GLY A 164 4.73 57.13 14.98
C GLY A 164 4.02 55.94 15.67
N ASN A 165 3.38 56.18 16.81
CA ASN A 165 2.62 55.18 17.54
C ASN A 165 1.41 54.66 16.76
N ALA A 166 0.64 55.56 16.13
CA ALA A 166 -0.51 55.20 15.31
C ALA A 166 -0.11 54.37 14.07
N PHE A 167 0.97 54.76 13.40
CA PHE A 167 1.53 53.99 12.29
C PHE A 167 1.96 52.58 12.74
N LEU A 168 2.62 52.48 13.89
CA LEU A 168 3.04 51.19 14.44
C LEU A 168 1.83 50.28 14.77
N ALA A 169 0.80 50.84 15.40
CA ALA A 169 -0.41 50.10 15.73
C ALA A 169 -1.11 49.55 14.48
N ASN A 170 -1.27 50.39 13.44
CA ASN A 170 -1.83 49.96 12.15
C ASN A 170 -0.99 48.87 11.49
N LEU A 171 0.35 48.99 11.56
CA LEU A 171 1.24 47.98 10.99
C LEU A 171 1.11 46.64 11.74
N ILE A 172 1.03 46.65 13.08
CA ILE A 172 0.79 45.45 13.88
C ILE A 172 -0.55 44.81 13.51
N GLU A 173 -1.61 45.60 13.37
CA GLU A 173 -2.94 45.11 13.00
C GLU A 173 -2.94 44.46 11.61
N HIS A 174 -2.39 45.15 10.60
CA HIS A 174 -2.22 44.59 9.26
C HIS A 174 -1.39 43.32 9.29
N SER A 175 -0.34 43.31 10.10
CA SER A 175 0.53 42.15 10.22
C SER A 175 -0.20 40.95 10.82
N ILE A 176 -1.02 41.14 11.86
CA ILE A 176 -1.81 40.05 12.43
C ILE A 176 -2.79 39.49 11.40
N LEU A 177 -3.46 40.37 10.64
CA LEU A 177 -4.39 39.97 9.58
C LEU A 177 -3.71 39.16 8.47
N ASP A 178 -2.55 39.59 7.99
CA ASP A 178 -1.84 38.89 6.93
C ASP A 178 -1.25 37.56 7.40
N LEU A 179 -0.77 37.47 8.65
CA LEU A 179 -0.37 36.19 9.24
C LEU A 179 -1.56 35.23 9.36
N ASN A 180 -2.73 35.72 9.77
CA ASN A 180 -3.94 34.92 9.84
C ASN A 180 -4.42 34.44 8.46
N LYS A 181 -4.31 35.27 7.42
CA LYS A 181 -4.60 34.88 6.04
C LYS A 181 -3.61 33.82 5.55
N CYS A 182 -2.32 34.02 5.80
CA CYS A 182 -1.26 33.11 5.39
C CYS A 182 -1.40 31.74 6.05
N THR A 183 -1.61 31.71 7.38
CA THR A 183 -1.86 30.48 8.14
C THR A 183 -3.12 29.77 7.64
N SER A 184 -4.22 30.51 7.41
CA SER A 184 -5.46 29.93 6.87
C SER A 184 -5.31 29.39 5.45
N PHE A 185 -4.61 30.10 4.56
CA PHE A 185 -4.39 29.69 3.18
C PHE A 185 -3.55 28.41 3.07
N HIS A 186 -2.55 28.27 3.94
CA HIS A 186 -1.66 27.10 3.96
C HIS A 186 -2.18 25.95 4.84
N GLY A 187 -3.35 26.09 5.46
CA GLY A 187 -3.89 25.08 6.38
C GLY A 187 -3.03 24.87 7.63
N LEU A 188 -2.22 25.87 8.00
CA LEU A 188 -1.33 25.80 9.15
C LEU A 188 -2.18 25.86 10.40
N ARG A 189 -2.15 24.78 11.17
CA ARG A 189 -2.93 24.68 12.39
C ARG A 189 -2.31 25.63 13.41
N ASN A 190 -3.07 26.63 13.86
CA ASN A 190 -2.75 27.44 15.04
C ASN A 190 -2.91 26.61 16.33
N ASP A 191 -2.35 25.40 16.35
CA ASP A 191 -2.21 24.68 17.60
C ASP A 191 -1.26 25.51 18.49
N PRO A 192 -1.49 25.54 19.81
CA PRO A 192 -0.55 26.16 20.72
C PRO A 192 0.79 25.43 20.57
N ILE A 193 1.68 26.03 19.78
CA ILE A 193 3.08 25.61 19.67
C ILE A 193 3.58 25.63 21.10
N ALA A 194 4.01 24.50 21.64
CA ALA A 194 4.54 24.44 22.99
C ALA A 194 5.63 25.52 23.12
N ASP A 195 5.50 26.41 24.10
CA ASP A 195 6.38 27.59 24.31
C ASP A 195 7.88 27.25 24.23
N ALA A 196 8.25 25.99 24.51
CA ALA A 196 9.61 25.47 24.41
C ALA A 196 10.20 25.45 22.99
N ASN A 197 9.36 25.47 21.94
CA ASN A 197 9.81 25.37 20.55
C ASN A 197 10.01 26.73 19.88
N LEU A 198 9.62 27.83 20.52
CA LEU A 198 9.78 29.18 19.98
C LEU A 198 11.04 29.82 20.59
N PHE A 199 12.11 29.90 19.78
CA PHE A 199 13.40 30.44 20.19
C PHE A 199 13.27 31.91 20.58
N VAL A 200 12.51 32.68 19.81
CA VAL A 200 12.30 34.11 20.04
C VAL A 200 11.52 34.36 21.33
N GLU A 201 10.46 33.60 21.58
CA GLU A 201 9.64 33.75 22.79
C GLU A 201 10.43 33.39 24.06
N THR A 202 11.21 32.31 24.00
CA THR A 202 12.14 31.93 25.07
C THR A 202 13.16 33.04 25.34
N LYS A 203 13.74 33.66 24.29
CA LYS A 203 14.66 34.79 24.45
C LYS A 203 13.99 36.04 25.00
N ILE A 204 12.75 36.34 24.59
CA ILE A 204 11.96 37.46 25.14
C ILE A 204 11.68 37.23 26.63
N LYS A 205 11.33 36.01 27.03
CA LYS A 205 11.10 35.67 28.44
C LYS A 205 12.37 35.87 29.28
N VAL A 206 13.51 35.36 28.82
CA VAL A 206 14.82 35.58 29.47
C VAL A 206 15.17 37.07 29.55
N LEU A 207 14.88 37.85 28.51
CA LEU A 207 15.10 39.30 28.53
C LEU A 207 14.17 40.00 29.51
N ARG A 208 12.88 39.64 29.58
CA ARG A 208 11.93 40.17 30.56
C ARG A 208 12.36 39.86 32.00
N GLU A 209 12.78 38.63 32.27
CA GLU A 209 13.31 38.22 33.57
C GLU A 209 14.57 39.01 33.95
N ARG A 210 15.49 39.22 33.01
CA ARG A 210 16.69 40.06 33.23
C ARG A 210 16.35 41.53 33.49
N ILE A 211 15.40 42.10 32.75
CA ILE A 211 14.95 43.49 32.95
C ILE A 211 14.30 43.63 34.32
N ALA A 212 13.43 42.70 34.71
CA ALA A 212 12.78 42.68 36.02
C ALA A 212 13.80 42.53 37.17
N ALA A 213 14.79 41.65 37.02
CA ALA A 213 15.86 41.48 37.99
C ALA A 213 16.74 42.74 38.11
N ASN A 214 17.04 43.40 37.00
CA ASN A 214 17.79 44.65 37.00
C ASN A 214 16.99 45.80 37.63
N ALA A 215 15.69 45.90 37.36
CA ALA A 215 14.79 46.90 37.96
C ALA A 215 14.64 46.71 39.48
N ALA A 216 14.64 45.45 39.97
CA ALA A 216 14.65 45.14 41.38
C ALA A 216 15.99 45.52 42.06
N ASN A 217 17.11 45.29 41.38
CA ASN A 217 18.44 45.66 41.85
C ASN A 217 18.69 47.17 41.89
N THR A 218 18.04 47.95 41.01
CA THR A 218 18.10 49.42 41.05
C THR A 218 17.30 50.00 42.23
N LYS A 219 16.12 49.45 42.54
CA LYS A 219 15.34 49.88 43.72
C LYS A 219 16.07 49.61 45.04
N PHE A 220 16.72 48.45 45.15
CA PHE A 220 17.51 48.09 46.34
C PHE A 220 18.73 49.01 46.59
N LYS A 221 19.26 49.66 45.54
CA LYS A 221 20.38 50.62 45.67
C LYS A 221 19.93 52.03 46.04
N GLU A 222 18.68 52.40 45.75
CA GLU A 222 18.11 53.69 46.12
C GLU A 222 17.63 53.69 47.59
N ASP A 223 17.06 52.57 48.07
CA ASP A 223 16.58 52.44 49.46
C ASP A 223 17.71 52.17 50.48
N GLY A 224 18.91 51.80 50.02
CA GLY A 224 20.08 51.49 50.87
C GLY A 224 21.05 52.66 51.09
N LYS A 225 20.72 53.87 50.63
CA LYS A 225 21.45 55.10 50.93
C LYS A 225 20.57 56.03 51.77
N SER A 226 20.54 55.79 53.07
CA SER A 226 20.19 56.77 54.09
C SER A 226 21.14 56.62 55.26
#